data_AF-A0A966UPD0-F1
#
_entry.id   AF-A0A966UPD0-F1
#
_cell.length_a   1.000
_cell.length_b   1.000
_cell.length_c   1.000
_cell.angle_alpha   90.00
_cell.angle_beta   90.00
_cell.angle_gamma   90.00
#
_symmetry.space_group_name_H-M   'P 1'
#
loop_
_entity.id
_entity.type
_entity.pdbx_description
1 polymer ?
#
loop_
_entity_poly.entity_id
_entity_poly.type
_entity_poly.pdbx_seq_one_letter_code
_entity_poly.pdbx_strand_id
1 'polypeptide(L)'
;MKCPIVTHDIKLNLKNRDWAFKNVGYGPANPEVEDTEFWNKRAEEWATSVDNAKTMRCGNCSAFIQTPEMMDCIVSGIQGEESNDETYANEVVDSAELGYCELFEFKCAADRTCSAWLVGGPITKPLTTAQKQMLIMAKFENGNKESEDYEED
;
A
#
# COMPACT_ATOMS: atom_id res chain seq x y z
N MET A 1 14.93 -8.53 8.60
CA MET A 1 13.76 -8.87 7.76
C MET A 1 14.18 -8.60 6.33
N LYS A 2 13.88 -9.49 5.38
CA LYS A 2 14.15 -9.19 3.96
C LYS A 2 13.09 -8.19 3.48
N CYS A 3 13.49 -7.16 2.72
CA CYS A 3 12.54 -6.22 2.15
C CYS A 3 11.50 -6.93 1.27
N PRO A 4 10.22 -6.52 1.29
CA PRO A 4 9.23 -7.06 0.36
C PRO A 4 9.63 -6.80 -1.08
N ILE A 5 9.43 -7.78 -1.97
CA ILE A 5 9.89 -7.70 -3.37
C ILE A 5 9.33 -6.47 -4.07
N VAL A 6 8.07 -6.13 -3.81
CA VAL A 6 7.38 -4.98 -4.41
C VAL A 6 7.94 -3.61 -4.01
N THR A 7 8.83 -3.53 -3.00
CA THR A 7 9.50 -2.26 -2.70
C THR A 7 10.57 -1.93 -3.73
N HIS A 8 11.16 -2.93 -4.40
CA HIS A 8 12.20 -2.75 -5.41
C HIS A 8 11.84 -3.29 -6.81
N ASP A 9 10.90 -4.22 -6.94
CA ASP A 9 10.35 -4.66 -8.23
C ASP A 9 9.16 -3.78 -8.63
N ILE A 10 9.40 -2.84 -9.54
CA ILE A 10 8.36 -1.94 -10.04
C ILE A 10 7.28 -2.68 -10.84
N LYS A 11 7.61 -3.76 -11.56
CA LYS A 11 6.62 -4.47 -12.39
C LYS A 11 5.60 -5.19 -11.51
N LEU A 12 6.08 -5.89 -10.48
CA LEU A 12 5.18 -6.56 -9.53
C LEU A 12 4.36 -5.54 -8.73
N ASN A 13 4.99 -4.45 -8.29
CA ASN A 13 4.30 -3.34 -7.62
C ASN A 13 3.15 -2.78 -8.49
N LEU A 14 3.41 -2.54 -9.78
CA LEU A 14 2.40 -2.05 -10.72
C LEU A 14 1.31 -3.08 -11.00
N LYS A 15 1.64 -4.37 -11.09
CA LYS A 15 0.66 -5.46 -11.22
C LYS A 15 -0.33 -5.44 -10.05
N ASN A 16 0.19 -5.39 -8.82
CA ASN A 16 -0.63 -5.39 -7.60
C ASN A 16 -1.47 -4.10 -7.48
N ARG A 17 -0.88 -2.95 -7.84
CA ARG A 17 -1.59 -1.67 -7.85
C ARG A 17 -2.71 -1.62 -8.90
N ASP A 18 -2.48 -2.17 -10.10
CA ASP A 18 -3.50 -2.27 -11.16
C ASP A 18 -4.65 -3.18 -10.73
N TRP A 19 -4.35 -4.31 -10.07
CA TRP A 19 -5.37 -5.13 -9.44
C TRP A 19 -6.19 -4.33 -8.42
N ALA A 20 -5.55 -3.50 -7.59
CA ALA A 20 -6.23 -2.69 -6.59
C ALA A 20 -7.12 -1.59 -7.23
N PHE A 21 -6.70 -0.99 -8.34
CA PHE A 21 -7.55 -0.08 -9.11
C PHE A 21 -8.82 -0.78 -9.62
N LYS A 22 -8.68 -1.98 -10.17
CA LYS A 22 -9.78 -2.73 -10.80
C LYS A 22 -10.78 -3.32 -9.81
N ASN A 23 -10.30 -3.81 -8.66
CA ASN A 23 -11.12 -4.64 -7.78
C ASN A 23 -11.57 -3.94 -6.50
N VAL A 24 -10.83 -2.95 -6.02
CA VAL A 24 -11.12 -2.28 -4.74
C VAL A 24 -11.07 -0.75 -4.84
N GLY A 25 -11.10 -0.20 -6.05
CA GLY A 25 -11.22 1.24 -6.28
C GLY A 25 -10.12 2.06 -5.61
N TYR A 26 -8.86 1.72 -5.86
CA TYR A 26 -7.68 2.44 -5.32
C TYR A 26 -7.58 3.91 -5.79
N GLY A 27 -8.35 4.80 -5.16
CA GLY A 27 -8.41 6.26 -5.33
C GLY A 27 -9.39 6.72 -6.43
N PRO A 28 -9.67 8.03 -6.54
CA PRO A 28 -9.59 8.63 -7.85
C PRO A 28 -8.10 8.72 -8.26
N ALA A 29 -7.81 8.73 -9.58
CA ALA A 29 -6.45 8.66 -10.10
C ALA A 29 -5.56 9.87 -9.71
N ASN A 30 -6.14 11.04 -9.46
CA ASN A 30 -5.49 12.16 -8.80
C ASN A 30 -6.39 12.62 -7.63
N PRO A 31 -6.00 12.38 -6.37
CA PRO A 31 -6.78 12.79 -5.20
C PRO A 31 -6.98 14.31 -5.05
N GLU A 32 -6.14 15.12 -5.69
CA GLU A 32 -6.22 16.60 -5.63
C GLU A 32 -7.32 17.17 -6.53
N VAL A 33 -7.76 16.42 -7.53
CA VAL A 33 -8.86 16.83 -8.42
C VAL A 33 -10.17 16.38 -7.79
N GLU A 34 -11.14 17.29 -7.72
CA GLU A 34 -12.47 16.95 -7.26
C GLU A 34 -13.13 15.95 -8.20
N ASP A 35 -13.29 14.72 -7.72
CA ASP A 35 -13.99 13.64 -8.41
C ASP A 35 -15.26 13.27 -7.64
N THR A 36 -16.33 14.03 -7.91
CA THR A 36 -17.62 13.86 -7.23
C THR A 36 -18.21 12.47 -7.45
N GLU A 37 -18.02 11.87 -8.63
CA GLU A 37 -18.55 10.54 -8.93
C GLU A 37 -17.84 9.46 -8.11
N PHE A 38 -16.50 9.52 -8.04
CA PHE A 38 -15.73 8.60 -7.21
C PHE A 38 -16.15 8.67 -5.74
N TRP A 39 -16.20 9.87 -5.17
CA TRP A 39 -16.51 10.04 -3.75
C TRP A 39 -17.95 9.69 -3.41
N ASN A 40 -18.90 9.93 -4.31
CA ASN A 40 -20.28 9.44 -4.15
C ASN A 40 -20.33 7.91 -4.10
N LYS A 41 -19.61 7.21 -4.98
CA LYS A 41 -19.53 5.74 -4.97
C LYS A 41 -18.90 5.22 -3.67
N ARG A 42 -17.85 5.88 -3.16
CA ARG A 42 -17.24 5.52 -1.86
C ARG A 42 -18.21 5.72 -0.70
N ALA A 43 -18.92 6.85 -0.68
CA ALA A 43 -19.90 7.17 0.35
C ALA A 43 -21.06 6.16 0.36
N GLU A 44 -21.56 5.78 -0.82
CA GLU A 44 -22.59 4.75 -0.98
C GLU A 44 -22.09 3.39 -0.49
N GLU A 45 -20.88 2.98 -0.90
CA GLU A 45 -20.29 1.69 -0.51
C GLU A 45 -20.16 1.54 1.01
N TRP A 46 -19.73 2.60 1.70
CA TRP A 46 -19.58 2.59 3.16
C TRP A 46 -20.81 3.07 3.93
N ALA A 47 -21.93 3.29 3.24
CA ALA A 47 -23.17 3.82 3.81
C ALA A 47 -22.94 5.06 4.70
N THR A 48 -22.18 6.04 4.20
CA THR A 48 -21.75 7.24 4.94
C THR A 48 -21.88 8.52 4.11
N SER A 49 -21.55 9.68 4.67
CA SER A 49 -21.52 10.93 3.88
C SER A 49 -20.27 11.03 3.01
N VAL A 50 -20.35 11.78 1.92
CA VAL A 50 -19.19 12.11 1.06
C VAL A 50 -18.05 12.71 1.86
N ASP A 51 -18.35 13.63 2.79
CA ASP A 51 -17.34 14.27 3.63
C ASP A 51 -16.63 13.25 4.52
N ASN A 52 -17.36 12.30 5.12
CA ASN A 52 -16.75 11.26 5.93
C ASN A 52 -15.93 10.28 5.07
N ALA A 53 -16.43 9.88 3.91
CA ALA A 53 -15.71 9.03 2.96
C ALA A 53 -14.39 9.65 2.51
N LYS A 54 -14.36 10.98 2.29
CA LYS A 54 -13.13 11.73 1.96
C LYS A 54 -12.08 11.70 3.07
N THR A 55 -12.43 11.39 4.33
CA THR A 55 -11.48 11.22 5.44
C THR A 55 -10.84 9.83 5.49
N MET A 56 -11.42 8.84 4.81
CA MET A 56 -10.95 7.46 4.83
C MET A 56 -9.80 7.29 3.83
N ARG A 57 -8.56 7.48 4.29
CA ARG A 57 -7.35 7.54 3.44
C ARG A 57 -6.35 6.47 3.82
N CYS A 58 -5.46 6.11 2.90
CA CYS A 58 -4.40 5.15 3.17
C CYS A 58 -3.52 5.62 4.33
N GLY A 59 -3.23 6.91 4.41
CA GLY A 59 -2.45 7.52 5.50
C GLY A 59 -3.03 7.33 6.90
N ASN A 60 -4.34 7.05 7.04
CA ASN A 60 -4.97 6.71 8.33
C ASN A 60 -5.57 5.29 8.36
N CYS A 61 -5.16 4.44 7.41
CA CYS A 61 -5.59 3.05 7.32
C CYS A 61 -4.70 2.13 8.16
N SER A 62 -5.29 1.27 8.99
CA SER A 62 -4.58 0.31 9.84
C SER A 62 -3.78 -0.74 9.06
N ALA A 63 -3.99 -0.87 7.75
CA ALA A 63 -3.20 -1.73 6.88
C ALA A 63 -2.02 -1.00 6.20
N PHE A 64 -1.88 0.31 6.41
CA PHE A 64 -0.81 1.12 5.82
C PHE A 64 0.39 1.14 6.77
N ILE A 65 1.52 0.63 6.29
CA ILE A 65 2.73 0.41 7.07
C ILE A 65 3.78 1.47 6.69
N GLN A 66 4.18 2.24 7.70
CA GLN A 66 5.26 3.24 7.65
C GLN A 66 6.23 3.06 8.84
N THR A 67 6.54 1.81 9.18
CA THR A 67 7.60 1.51 10.17
C THR A 67 8.97 1.89 9.62
N PRO A 68 9.97 2.23 10.45
CA PRO A 68 11.31 2.58 10.00
C PRO A 68 11.91 1.56 9.03
N GLU A 69 11.79 0.25 9.31
CA GLU A 69 12.33 -0.79 8.43
C GLU A 69 11.62 -0.89 7.08
N MET A 70 10.31 -0.60 7.03
CA MET A 70 9.56 -0.60 5.77
C MET A 70 9.90 0.62 4.93
N MET A 71 10.03 1.78 5.56
CA MET A 71 10.41 3.01 4.87
C MET A 71 11.82 2.90 4.29
N ASP A 72 12.76 2.32 5.04
CA ASP A 72 14.12 2.01 4.54
C ASP A 72 14.08 1.10 3.29
N CYS A 73 13.23 0.08 3.30
CA CYS A 73 13.01 -0.79 2.12
C CYS A 73 12.40 -0.06 0.92
N ILE A 74 11.52 0.90 1.15
CA ILE A 74 10.90 1.70 0.08
C ILE A 74 11.91 2.67 -0.51
N VAL A 75 12.63 3.43 0.33
CA VAL A 75 13.68 4.37 -0.09
C VAL A 75 14.77 3.64 -0.86
N SER A 76 15.34 2.58 -0.29
CA SER A 76 16.39 1.78 -0.94
C SER A 76 15.91 1.17 -2.26
N GLY A 77 14.63 0.76 -2.33
CA GLY A 77 14.04 0.21 -3.54
C GLY A 77 13.82 1.24 -4.66
N ILE A 78 13.65 2.51 -4.32
CA ILE A 78 13.57 3.62 -5.30
C ILE A 78 14.96 4.07 -5.71
N GLN A 79 15.88 4.19 -4.75
CA GLN A 79 17.28 4.58 -4.95
C GLN A 79 18.05 3.58 -5.83
N GLY A 80 17.79 2.28 -5.69
CA GLY A 80 18.50 1.26 -6.45
C GLY A 80 19.99 1.21 -6.09
N GLU A 81 20.86 1.42 -7.08
CA GLU A 81 22.33 1.40 -6.91
C GLU A 81 22.94 2.81 -6.73
N GLU A 82 22.13 3.87 -6.81
CA GLU A 82 22.58 5.26 -6.66
C GLU A 82 23.04 5.54 -5.22
N SER A 83 23.92 6.52 -5.04
CA SER A 83 24.28 7.01 -3.70
C SER A 83 23.21 7.97 -3.16
N ASN A 84 23.19 8.19 -1.83
CA ASN A 84 22.22 9.08 -1.19
C ASN A 84 22.32 10.53 -1.69
N ASP A 85 23.50 10.98 -2.12
CA ASP A 85 23.74 12.35 -2.61
C ASP A 85 23.35 12.53 -4.09
N GLU A 86 22.94 11.45 -4.76
CA GLU A 86 22.66 11.42 -6.20
C GLU A 86 21.22 11.00 -6.52
N THR A 87 20.39 10.76 -5.50
CA THR A 87 19.04 10.23 -5.65
C THR A 87 17.98 11.16 -5.06
N TYR A 88 16.77 11.12 -5.61
CA TYR A 88 15.58 11.81 -5.06
C TYR A 88 14.64 10.86 -4.32
N ALA A 89 15.14 9.69 -3.90
CA ALA A 89 14.32 8.63 -3.31
C ALA A 89 13.56 9.10 -2.07
N ASN A 90 14.21 9.86 -1.19
CA ASN A 90 13.58 10.41 0.01
C ASN A 90 12.51 11.45 -0.35
N GLU A 91 12.80 12.35 -1.29
CA GLU A 91 11.86 13.37 -1.75
C GLU A 91 10.61 12.76 -2.40
N VAL A 92 10.78 11.68 -3.18
CA VAL A 92 9.66 10.92 -3.75
C VAL A 92 8.82 10.27 -2.65
N VAL A 93 9.47 9.68 -1.64
CA VAL A 93 8.78 9.05 -0.50
C VAL A 93 8.01 10.08 0.31
N ASP A 94 8.64 11.21 0.63
CA ASP A 94 8.07 12.24 1.49
C ASP A 94 6.94 13.01 0.78
N SER A 95 7.13 13.37 -0.50
CA SER A 95 6.14 14.15 -1.25
C SER A 95 4.82 13.43 -1.49
N ALA A 96 4.84 12.10 -1.57
CA ALA A 96 3.63 11.27 -1.72
C ALA A 96 3.22 10.55 -0.42
N GLU A 97 3.93 10.83 0.69
CA GLU A 97 3.82 10.15 1.97
C GLU A 97 3.68 8.62 1.78
N LEU A 98 4.66 8.04 1.09
CA LEU A 98 4.60 6.64 0.70
C LEU A 98 4.56 5.71 1.92
N GLY A 99 3.98 4.54 1.72
CA GLY A 99 3.98 3.45 2.67
C GLY A 99 3.63 2.14 1.98
N TYR A 100 3.63 1.05 2.73
CA TYR A 100 3.31 -0.28 2.22
C TYR A 100 1.89 -0.67 2.60
N CYS A 101 1.08 -1.10 1.64
CA CYS A 101 -0.23 -1.66 1.92
C CYS A 101 -0.10 -3.16 2.20
N GLU A 102 -0.40 -3.60 3.43
CA GLU A 102 -0.31 -5.01 3.81
C GLU A 102 -1.38 -5.88 3.14
N LEU A 103 -2.56 -5.32 2.83
CA LEU A 103 -3.67 -6.11 2.26
C LEU A 103 -3.44 -6.51 0.81
N PHE A 104 -2.74 -5.67 0.05
CA PHE A 104 -2.62 -5.81 -1.41
C PHE A 104 -1.16 -5.80 -1.88
N GLU A 105 -0.22 -5.72 -0.95
CA GLU A 105 1.21 -5.87 -1.17
C GLU A 105 1.77 -4.95 -2.27
N PHE A 106 1.64 -3.64 -2.10
CA PHE A 106 2.29 -2.66 -2.99
C PHE A 106 2.63 -1.36 -2.25
N LYS A 107 3.49 -0.54 -2.87
CA LYS A 107 3.81 0.82 -2.39
C LYS A 107 2.63 1.74 -2.68
N CYS A 108 2.01 2.23 -1.63
CA CYS A 108 0.82 3.06 -1.67
C CYS A 108 1.15 4.50 -1.26
N ALA A 109 0.34 5.47 -1.69
CA ALA A 109 0.47 6.89 -1.30
C ALA A 109 -0.61 7.23 -0.26
N ALA A 110 -0.27 8.04 0.75
CA ALA A 110 -1.15 8.29 1.90
C ALA A 110 -2.52 8.88 1.49
N ASP A 111 -2.55 9.77 0.51
CA ASP A 111 -3.77 10.45 0.04
C ASP A 111 -4.72 9.57 -0.77
N ARG A 112 -4.35 8.33 -1.04
CA ARG A 112 -5.22 7.39 -1.76
C ARG A 112 -6.25 6.79 -0.81
N THR A 113 -7.19 6.04 -1.36
CA THR A 113 -8.19 5.29 -0.60
C THR A 113 -8.56 4.03 -1.37
N CYS A 114 -9.20 3.05 -0.75
CA CYS A 114 -9.75 1.88 -1.43
C CYS A 114 -10.88 1.29 -0.58
N SER A 115 -11.72 0.44 -1.17
CA SER A 115 -12.82 -0.29 -0.53
C SER A 115 -12.45 -0.96 0.80
N ALA A 116 -11.21 -1.45 0.93
CA ALA A 116 -10.73 -2.16 2.10
C ALA A 116 -10.11 -1.26 3.18
N TRP A 117 -10.46 0.03 3.22
CA TRP A 117 -9.98 0.94 4.26
C TRP A 117 -10.38 0.46 5.67
N LEU A 118 -9.42 0.50 6.60
CA LEU A 118 -9.60 0.09 7.99
C LEU A 118 -9.17 1.24 8.91
N VAL A 119 -10.04 1.70 9.82
CA VAL A 119 -9.71 2.79 10.76
C VAL A 119 -8.52 2.46 11.66
N GLY A 120 -7.69 3.45 11.98
CA GLY A 120 -6.73 3.41 13.10
C GLY A 120 -5.24 3.44 12.75
N GLY A 121 -4.89 3.64 11.47
CA GLY A 121 -3.49 3.70 11.03
C GLY A 121 -2.84 5.08 11.10
N PRO A 122 -1.60 5.20 10.61
CA PRO A 122 -0.79 4.13 10.01
C PRO A 122 -0.01 3.31 11.06
N ILE A 123 0.47 2.12 10.67
CA ILE A 123 1.37 1.31 11.50
C ILE A 123 2.79 1.87 11.38
N THR A 124 3.27 2.50 12.45
CA THR A 124 4.61 3.12 12.51
C THR A 124 5.55 2.42 13.49
N LYS A 125 5.03 1.56 14.37
CA LYS A 125 5.84 0.83 15.35
C LYS A 125 6.47 -0.43 14.74
N PRO A 126 7.76 -0.70 15.00
CA PRO A 126 8.40 -1.93 14.53
C PRO A 126 7.67 -3.18 15.00
N LEU A 127 7.60 -4.19 14.13
CA LEU A 127 7.06 -5.51 14.50
C LEU A 127 7.99 -6.24 15.47
N THR A 128 7.38 -6.91 16.44
CA THR A 128 8.08 -7.87 17.31
C THR A 128 8.52 -9.10 16.51
N THR A 129 9.49 -9.86 17.03
CA THR A 129 9.95 -11.10 16.39
C THR A 129 8.81 -12.10 16.14
N ALA A 130 7.89 -12.24 17.09
CA ALA A 130 6.74 -13.13 16.96
C ALA A 130 5.82 -12.70 15.81
N GLN A 131 5.50 -11.41 15.71
CA GLN A 131 4.69 -10.87 14.61
C GLN A 131 5.39 -11.05 13.26
N LYS A 132 6.72 -10.82 13.19
CA LYS A 132 7.52 -11.06 11.98
C LYS A 132 7.44 -12.53 11.54
N GLN A 133 7.53 -13.48 12.47
CA GLN A 133 7.43 -14.92 12.15
C GLN A 133 6.04 -15.33 11.67
N MET A 134 4.99 -14.87 12.35
CA MET A 134 3.60 -15.14 11.93
C MET A 134 3.33 -14.60 10.53
N LEU A 135 3.82 -13.40 10.23
CA LEU A 135 3.65 -12.78 8.91
C LEU A 135 4.31 -13.60 7.80
N ILE A 136 5.53 -14.10 8.04
CA ILE A 136 6.23 -14.95 7.06
C ILE A 136 5.44 -16.23 6.77
N MET A 137 4.87 -16.86 7.80
CA MET A 137 4.08 -18.08 7.63
C MET A 137 2.81 -17.82 6.81
N ALA A 138 2.05 -16.76 7.15
CA ALA A 138 0.84 -16.40 6.42
C ALA A 138 1.12 -16.09 4.94
N LYS A 139 2.22 -15.37 4.64
CA LYS A 139 2.59 -15.08 3.25
C LYS A 139 3.05 -16.32 2.48
N PHE A 140 3.72 -17.27 3.14
CA PHE A 140 4.09 -18.54 2.53
C PHE A 140 2.85 -19.37 2.15
N GLU A 141 1.87 -19.45 3.04
CA GLU A 141 0.60 -20.14 2.76
C GLU A 141 -0.17 -19.49 1.59
N ASN A 142 -0.27 -18.16 1.57
CA ASN A 142 -0.93 -17.44 0.48
C ASN A 142 -0.18 -17.57 -0.85
N GLY A 143 1.16 -17.53 -0.83
CA GLY A 143 1.98 -17.70 -2.03
C GLY A 143 1.81 -19.08 -2.66
N ASN A 144 1.69 -20.14 -1.84
CA ASN A 144 1.39 -21.49 -2.34
C ASN A 144 -0.01 -21.55 -2.95
N LYS A 145 -1.00 -20.90 -2.33
CA LYS A 145 -2.36 -20.83 -2.87
C LYS A 145 -2.41 -20.13 -4.22
N GLU A 146 -1.73 -18.99 -4.39
CA GLU A 146 -1.66 -18.32 -5.70
C GLU A 146 -1.01 -19.24 -6.75
N SER A 147 0.06 -19.97 -6.41
CA SER A 147 0.69 -20.90 -7.36
C SER A 147 -0.22 -22.06 -7.77
N GLU A 148 -1.03 -22.57 -6.85
CA GLU A 148 -2.03 -23.62 -7.16
C GLU A 148 -3.12 -23.07 -8.09
N ASP A 149 -3.62 -21.86 -7.83
CA ASP A 149 -4.63 -21.21 -8.69
C ASP A 149 -4.09 -20.93 -10.12
N TYR A 150 -2.77 -20.77 -10.30
CA TYR A 150 -2.12 -20.62 -11.62
C TYR A 150 -1.81 -21.95 -12.33
N GLU A 151 -1.83 -23.08 -11.64
CA GLU A 151 -1.61 -24.42 -12.23
C GLU A 151 -2.90 -25.10 -12.69
N GLU A 152 -4.07 -24.58 -12.30
CA GLU A 152 -5.39 -25.11 -12.69
C GLU A 152 -6.01 -24.46 -13.96
N ASP A 153 -5.36 -23.47 -14.57
CA ASP A 153 -5.75 -22.82 -15.84
C ASP A 153 -4.96 -23.34 -17.06
#